data_AF-A0A847B2F9-F1
#
_entry.id   AF-A0A847B2F9-F1
#
_cell.length_a   1.000
_cell.length_b   1.000
_cell.length_c   1.000
_cell.angle_alpha   90.00
_cell.angle_beta   90.00
_cell.angle_gamma   90.00
#
_symmetry.space_group_name_H-M   'P 1'
#
loop_
_entity.id
_entity.type
_entity.pdbx_description
1 polymer ?
#
loop_
_entity_poly.entity_id
_entity_poly.type
_entity_poly.pdbx_seq_one_letter_code
_entity_poly.pdbx_strand_id
1 'polypeptide(L)'
;MTKPKKRVITTPGIIYLSLFVAFATVILVFSAFSGEISSSQSNFVVDILNSILRFFGVILNESQLDTFAFFVRKIIGHFLIFLLDGIFAYLMLINLSIMKKKWLPVILAISLMIMIAGASELIQLFTSGRSGNFYDVGIDLSGAMLGVATAFLVTLSRKEKAEHSSAS
;
A
#
# COMPACT_ATOMS: atom_id res chain seq x y z
N MET A 1 27.93 -1.00 32.20
CA MET A 1 28.04 -1.34 30.76
C MET A 1 26.88 -2.27 30.39
N THR A 2 25.77 -1.73 29.87
CA THR A 2 24.60 -2.54 29.48
C THR A 2 24.92 -3.27 28.17
N LYS A 3 24.91 -4.62 28.20
CA LYS A 3 25.12 -5.43 27.00
C LYS A 3 24.17 -4.98 25.89
N PRO A 4 24.63 -4.80 24.63
CA PRO A 4 23.72 -4.50 23.54
C PRO A 4 22.73 -5.67 23.41
N LYS A 5 21.45 -5.42 23.63
CA LYS A 5 20.36 -6.37 23.34
C LYS A 5 20.53 -6.79 21.88
N LYS A 6 20.83 -8.07 21.64
CA LYS A 6 20.93 -8.64 20.28
C LYS A 6 19.66 -8.24 19.52
N ARG A 7 19.80 -7.67 18.32
CA ARG A 7 18.68 -7.50 17.38
C ARG A 7 18.16 -8.90 17.05
N VAL A 8 16.99 -9.25 17.57
CA VAL A 8 16.34 -10.53 17.26
C VAL A 8 15.43 -10.26 16.07
N ILE A 9 15.91 -10.63 14.88
CA ILE A 9 15.04 -10.74 13.70
C ILE A 9 14.05 -11.86 13.99
N THR A 10 12.75 -11.56 13.94
CA THR A 10 11.69 -12.55 14.19
C THR A 10 11.19 -13.11 12.87
N THR A 11 10.71 -14.35 12.85
CA THR A 11 10.11 -14.97 11.66
C THR A 11 8.96 -14.14 11.07
N PRO A 12 8.00 -13.61 11.87
CA PRO A 12 6.99 -12.69 11.33
C PRO A 12 7.59 -11.42 10.71
N GLY A 13 8.67 -10.89 11.28
CA GLY A 13 9.37 -9.72 10.75
C GLY A 13 9.95 -9.98 9.35
N ILE A 14 10.50 -11.18 9.12
CA ILE A 14 11.00 -11.58 7.79
C ILE A 14 9.84 -11.71 6.80
N ILE A 15 8.72 -12.31 7.20
CA ILE A 15 7.54 -12.46 6.32
C ILE A 15 7.03 -11.08 5.88
N TYR A 16 6.84 -10.15 6.82
CA TYR A 16 6.36 -8.81 6.48
C TYR A 16 7.39 -8.00 5.67
N LEU A 17 8.69 -8.20 5.92
CA LEU A 17 9.74 -7.63 5.07
C LEU A 17 9.63 -8.14 3.63
N SER A 18 9.46 -9.46 3.45
CA SER A 18 9.30 -10.05 2.12
C SER A 18 8.05 -9.53 1.41
N LEU A 19 6.93 -9.41 2.13
CA LEU A 19 5.68 -8.86 1.59
C LEU A 19 5.83 -7.39 1.19
N PHE A 20 6.42 -6.57 2.06
CA PHE A 20 6.71 -5.16 1.77
C PHE A 20 7.61 -5.01 0.53
N VAL A 21 8.73 -5.74 0.48
CA VAL A 21 9.63 -5.68 -0.69
C VAL A 21 8.93 -6.16 -1.96
N ALA A 22 8.12 -7.22 -1.88
CA ALA A 22 7.36 -7.72 -3.03
C ALA A 22 6.37 -6.68 -3.55
N PHE A 23 5.57 -6.05 -2.67
CA PHE A 23 4.59 -5.04 -3.07
C PHE A 23 5.26 -3.76 -3.58
N ALA A 24 6.29 -3.26 -2.88
CA ALA A 24 7.09 -2.13 -3.35
C ALA A 24 7.69 -2.40 -4.75
N THR A 25 8.17 -3.62 -5.01
CA THR A 25 8.68 -4.01 -6.33
C THR A 25 7.57 -4.00 -7.37
N VAL A 26 6.40 -4.57 -7.06
CA VAL A 26 5.24 -4.55 -7.96
C VAL A 26 4.84 -3.10 -8.31
N ILE A 27 4.78 -2.21 -7.32
CA ILE A 27 4.48 -0.78 -7.52
C ILE A 27 5.47 -0.16 -8.51
N LEU A 28 6.78 -0.32 -8.28
CA LEU A 28 7.81 0.29 -9.12
C LEU A 28 7.85 -0.30 -10.54
N VAL A 29 7.62 -1.61 -10.68
CA VAL A 29 7.51 -2.28 -11.99
C VAL A 29 6.28 -1.78 -12.75
N PHE A 30 5.13 -1.65 -12.08
CA PHE A 30 3.91 -1.14 -12.70
C PHE A 30 4.04 0.33 -13.12
N SER A 31 4.79 1.13 -12.36
CA SER A 31 5.16 2.49 -12.75
C SER A 31 6.01 2.56 -14.02
N ALA A 32 6.82 1.53 -14.30
CA ALA A 32 7.67 1.47 -15.49
C ALA A 32 6.93 0.97 -16.75
N PHE A 33 5.68 0.51 -16.62
CA PHE A 33 4.87 0.11 -17.77
C PHE A 33 4.25 1.31 -18.47
N SER A 34 4.27 1.27 -19.82
CA SER A 34 3.69 2.30 -20.68
C SER A 34 2.21 2.55 -20.35
N GLY A 35 1.73 3.75 -20.69
CA GLY A 35 0.33 4.13 -20.49
C GLY A 35 -0.67 3.17 -21.15
N GLU A 36 -0.30 2.59 -22.29
CA GLU A 36 -1.10 1.60 -23.02
C GLU A 36 -1.22 0.28 -22.24
N ILE A 37 -0.09 -0.27 -21.79
CA ILE A 37 -0.06 -1.53 -21.02
C ILE A 37 -0.84 -1.37 -19.71
N SER A 38 -0.66 -0.23 -19.02
CA SER A 38 -1.39 0.07 -17.80
C SER A 38 -2.89 0.23 -18.00
N SER A 39 -3.28 0.84 -19.14
CA SER A 39 -4.69 0.97 -19.49
C SER A 39 -5.31 -0.40 -19.76
N SER A 40 -4.61 -1.28 -20.48
CA SER A 40 -5.05 -2.66 -20.72
C SER A 40 -5.22 -3.46 -19.42
N GLN A 41 -4.27 -3.36 -18.48
CA GLN A 41 -4.39 -4.01 -17.16
C GLN A 41 -5.61 -3.50 -16.37
N SER A 42 -5.86 -2.19 -16.40
CA SER A 42 -7.03 -1.60 -15.75
C SER A 42 -8.32 -2.09 -16.42
N ASN A 43 -8.34 -2.15 -17.75
CA ASN A 43 -9.50 -2.55 -18.53
C ASN A 43 -9.93 -3.98 -18.20
N PHE A 44 -8.99 -4.91 -18.01
CA PHE A 44 -9.34 -6.27 -17.55
C PHE A 44 -10.15 -6.27 -16.24
N VAL A 45 -9.74 -5.47 -15.25
CA VAL A 45 -10.47 -5.36 -13.98
C VAL A 45 -11.81 -4.64 -14.18
N VAL A 46 -11.82 -3.59 -15.01
CA VAL A 46 -13.04 -2.85 -15.37
C VAL A 46 -14.05 -3.78 -16.04
N ASP A 47 -13.64 -4.66 -16.93
CA ASP A 47 -14.52 -5.59 -17.64
C ASP A 47 -15.17 -6.60 -16.69
N ILE A 48 -14.40 -7.12 -15.72
CA ILE A 48 -14.93 -7.99 -14.66
C ILE A 48 -15.96 -7.23 -13.83
N LEU A 49 -15.62 -6.01 -13.38
CA LEU A 49 -16.52 -5.21 -12.55
C LEU A 49 -17.78 -4.77 -13.31
N ASN A 50 -17.65 -4.38 -14.59
CA ASN A 50 -18.75 -4.03 -15.47
C ASN A 50 -19.68 -5.24 -15.71
N SER A 51 -19.12 -6.45 -15.82
CA SER A 51 -19.91 -7.69 -15.91
C SER A 51 -20.74 -7.93 -14.63
N ILE A 52 -20.16 -7.68 -13.46
CA ILE A 52 -20.86 -7.76 -12.17
C ILE A 52 -21.97 -6.70 -12.10
N LEU A 53 -21.69 -5.45 -12.49
CA LEU A 53 -22.70 -4.38 -12.52
C LEU A 53 -23.89 -4.76 -13.41
N ARG A 54 -23.62 -5.29 -14.61
CA ARG A 54 -24.66 -5.76 -15.54
C ARG A 54 -25.47 -6.92 -14.98
N PHE A 55 -24.85 -7.84 -14.23
CA PHE A 55 -25.56 -8.91 -13.53
C PHE A 55 -26.59 -8.36 -12.53
N PHE A 56 -26.29 -7.24 -11.86
CA PHE A 56 -27.23 -6.53 -10.99
C PHE A 56 -28.15 -5.54 -11.72
N GLY A 57 -28.16 -5.54 -13.06
CA GLY A 57 -29.02 -4.67 -13.88
C GLY A 57 -28.52 -3.23 -14.07
N VAL A 58 -27.28 -2.92 -13.66
CA VAL A 58 -26.65 -1.61 -13.88
C VAL A 58 -25.95 -1.60 -15.24
N ILE A 59 -26.42 -0.74 -16.15
CA ILE A 59 -25.84 -0.57 -17.49
C ILE A 59 -25.22 0.83 -17.57
N LEU A 60 -23.90 0.88 -17.70
CA LEU A 60 -23.15 2.13 -17.89
C LEU A 60 -23.16 2.50 -19.38
N ASN A 61 -23.34 3.78 -19.68
CA ASN A 61 -23.03 4.33 -21.01
C ASN A 61 -21.51 4.53 -21.18
N GLU A 62 -21.07 4.89 -22.39
CA GLU A 62 -19.65 5.05 -22.72
C GLU A 62 -18.93 6.03 -21.78
N SER A 63 -19.49 7.21 -21.52
CA SER A 63 -18.83 8.22 -20.66
C SER A 63 -18.77 7.79 -19.19
N GLN A 64 -19.79 7.07 -18.72
CA GLN A 64 -19.79 6.47 -17.38
C GLN A 64 -18.76 5.35 -17.29
N LEU A 65 -18.59 4.55 -18.33
CA LEU A 65 -17.60 3.47 -18.38
C LEU A 65 -16.18 4.03 -18.35
N ASP A 66 -15.89 5.10 -19.11
CA ASP A 66 -14.60 5.78 -19.09
C ASP A 66 -14.27 6.36 -17.70
N THR A 67 -15.26 7.01 -17.08
CA THR A 67 -15.11 7.55 -15.71
C THR A 67 -14.89 6.44 -14.70
N PHE A 68 -15.62 5.34 -14.84
CA PHE A 68 -15.48 4.16 -13.99
C PHE A 68 -14.09 3.53 -14.16
N ALA A 69 -13.60 3.40 -15.40
CA ALA A 69 -12.28 2.87 -15.69
C ALA A 69 -11.16 3.73 -15.09
N PHE A 70 -11.27 5.04 -15.20
CA PHE A 70 -10.37 5.99 -14.57
C PHE A 70 -10.36 5.84 -13.04
N PHE A 71 -11.54 5.71 -12.43
CA PHE A 71 -11.68 5.54 -10.98
C PHE A 71 -11.10 4.21 -10.49
N VAL A 72 -11.37 3.10 -11.20
CA VAL A 72 -10.83 1.76 -10.90
C VAL A 72 -9.31 1.78 -10.95
N ARG A 73 -8.71 2.43 -11.96
CA ARG A 73 -7.26 2.59 -12.06
C ARG A 73 -6.67 3.30 -10.85
N LYS A 74 -7.30 4.41 -10.40
CA LYS A 74 -6.84 5.16 -9.24
C LYS A 74 -7.00 4.38 -7.93
N ILE A 75 -8.14 3.73 -7.72
CA ILE A 75 -8.34 2.99 -6.47
C ILE A 75 -7.42 1.78 -6.39
N ILE A 76 -7.27 1.00 -7.44
CA ILE A 76 -6.55 -0.27 -7.36
C ILE A 76 -5.04 -0.05 -7.50
N GLY A 77 -4.63 0.76 -8.47
CA GLY A 77 -3.23 0.97 -8.82
C GLY A 77 -2.49 2.01 -7.99
N HIS A 78 -3.22 2.90 -7.30
CA HIS A 78 -2.63 3.96 -6.46
C HIS A 78 -3.06 3.80 -5.00
N PHE A 79 -4.35 3.75 -4.71
CA PHE A 79 -4.79 3.73 -3.30
C PHE A 79 -4.57 2.37 -2.60
N LEU A 80 -5.14 1.29 -3.15
CA LEU A 80 -5.25 0.01 -2.45
C LEU A 80 -3.91 -0.71 -2.35
N ILE A 81 -3.09 -0.67 -3.40
CA ILE A 81 -1.76 -1.30 -3.38
C ILE A 81 -0.84 -0.61 -2.37
N PHE A 82 -0.87 0.73 -2.29
CA PHE A 82 -0.12 1.48 -1.28
C PHE A 82 -0.69 1.29 0.13
N LEU A 83 -2.00 1.08 0.29
CA LEU A 83 -2.60 0.71 1.56
C LEU A 83 -2.04 -0.61 2.08
N LEU A 84 -2.01 -1.64 1.23
CA LEU A 84 -1.44 -2.94 1.61
C LEU A 84 0.05 -2.83 1.92
N ASP A 85 0.81 -2.11 1.09
CA ASP A 85 2.25 -1.94 1.31
C ASP A 85 2.55 -1.13 2.58
N GLY A 86 1.73 -0.12 2.90
CA GLY A 86 1.79 0.64 4.16
C GLY A 86 1.51 -0.22 5.40
N ILE A 87 0.57 -1.18 5.31
CA ILE A 87 0.37 -2.19 6.37
C ILE A 87 1.64 -3.01 6.56
N PHE A 88 2.22 -3.54 5.49
CA PHE A 88 3.42 -4.38 5.56
C PHE A 88 4.64 -3.61 6.06
N ALA A 89 4.82 -2.36 5.64
CA ALA A 89 5.87 -1.47 6.12
C ALA A 89 5.81 -1.33 7.64
N TYR A 90 4.63 -1.03 8.19
CA TYR A 90 4.46 -0.90 9.64
C TYR A 90 4.68 -2.24 10.36
N LEU A 91 4.06 -3.33 9.89
CA LEU A 91 4.15 -4.65 10.52
C LEU A 91 5.59 -5.20 10.51
N MET A 92 6.33 -4.98 9.43
CA MET A 92 7.76 -5.30 9.35
C MET A 92 8.55 -4.57 10.45
N LEU A 93 8.37 -3.25 10.56
CA LEU A 93 9.16 -2.42 11.48
C LEU A 93 8.93 -2.77 12.95
N ILE A 94 7.70 -3.15 13.34
CA ILE A 94 7.42 -3.58 14.71
C ILE A 94 7.92 -5.00 15.01
N ASN A 95 7.94 -5.91 14.02
CA ASN A 95 8.31 -7.32 14.23
C ASN A 95 9.81 -7.55 14.13
N LEU A 96 10.57 -6.71 13.41
CA LEU A 96 12.03 -6.82 13.37
C LEU A 96 12.73 -6.37 14.68
N SER A 97 11.97 -5.93 15.70
CA SER A 97 12.48 -5.49 17.01
C SER A 97 13.59 -4.43 16.91
N ILE A 98 13.59 -3.63 15.85
CA ILE A 98 14.65 -2.64 15.58
C ILE A 98 14.51 -1.43 16.50
N MET A 99 13.32 -1.17 17.03
CA MET A 99 12.98 0.09 17.67
C MET A 99 12.46 -0.04 19.10
N LYS A 100 12.95 0.83 19.98
CA LYS A 100 12.54 0.91 21.40
C LYS A 100 11.31 1.80 21.63
N LYS A 101 11.10 2.81 20.77
CA LYS A 101 10.01 3.79 20.91
C LYS A 101 8.80 3.37 20.09
N LYS A 102 7.60 3.43 20.68
CA LYS A 102 6.33 2.98 20.04
C LYS A 102 5.93 3.80 18.80
N TRP A 103 6.30 5.08 18.72
CA TRP A 103 5.95 5.98 17.60
C TRP A 103 6.94 5.92 16.43
N LEU A 104 8.17 5.46 16.66
CA LEU A 104 9.22 5.47 15.64
C LEU A 104 8.88 4.56 14.42
N PRO A 105 8.26 3.37 14.59
CA PRO A 105 7.80 2.55 13.47
C PRO A 105 6.79 3.26 12.56
N VAL A 106 5.91 4.09 13.13
CA VAL A 106 4.92 4.84 12.35
C VAL A 106 5.61 5.86 11.46
N ILE A 107 6.51 6.66 12.04
CA ILE A 107 7.25 7.69 11.28
C ILE A 107 8.09 7.04 10.18
N LEU A 108 8.83 5.97 10.49
CA LEU A 108 9.66 5.30 9.48
C LEU A 108 8.82 4.62 8.39
N ALA A 109 7.68 4.02 8.73
CA ALA A 109 6.78 3.47 7.71
C ALA A 109 6.31 4.57 6.76
N ILE A 110 5.82 5.70 7.29
CA ILE A 110 5.37 6.83 6.45
C ILE A 110 6.51 7.39 5.61
N SER A 111 7.72 7.53 6.17
CA SER A 111 8.89 7.98 5.40
C SER A 111 9.23 7.05 4.25
N LEU A 112 9.19 5.72 4.46
CA LEU A 112 9.40 4.74 3.39
C LEU A 112 8.32 4.85 2.31
N MET A 113 7.06 5.01 2.70
CA MET A 113 5.95 5.15 1.74
C MET A 113 6.02 6.45 0.94
N ILE A 114 6.50 7.55 1.53
CA ILE A 114 6.81 8.79 0.79
C ILE A 114 7.88 8.56 -0.26
N MET A 115 8.94 7.83 0.09
CA MET A 115 9.99 7.51 -0.89
C MET A 115 9.46 6.63 -2.02
N ILE A 116 8.64 5.62 -1.72
CA ILE A 116 8.05 4.74 -2.73
C ILE A 116 7.07 5.49 -3.64
N ALA A 117 6.18 6.31 -3.08
CA ALA A 117 5.23 7.13 -3.85
C ALA A 117 5.93 8.20 -4.71
N GLY A 118 7.02 8.78 -4.18
CA GLY A 118 7.84 9.69 -4.98
C GLY A 118 8.58 8.96 -6.11
N ALA A 119 9.11 7.77 -5.83
CA ALA A 119 9.83 6.98 -6.84
C ALA A 119 8.90 6.43 -7.92
N SER A 120 7.70 5.98 -7.57
CA SER A 120 6.70 5.48 -8.52
C SER A 120 6.34 6.55 -9.55
N GLU A 121 6.08 7.78 -9.11
CA GLU A 121 5.75 8.92 -9.99
C GLU A 121 6.96 9.44 -10.77
N LEU A 122 8.15 9.43 -10.17
CA LEU A 122 9.38 9.77 -10.86
C LEU A 122 9.65 8.80 -12.02
N ILE A 123 9.47 7.49 -11.82
CA ILE A 123 9.60 6.49 -12.89
C ILE A 123 8.56 6.73 -13.98
N GLN A 124 7.32 7.07 -13.63
CA GLN A 124 6.27 7.38 -14.59
C GLN A 124 6.61 8.59 -15.47
N LEU A 125 7.30 9.62 -14.94
CA LEU A 125 7.76 10.76 -15.75
C LEU A 125 8.71 10.36 -16.89
N PHE A 126 9.43 9.25 -16.74
CA PHE A 126 10.34 8.73 -17.76
C PHE A 126 9.72 7.59 -18.59
N THR A 127 8.43 7.30 -18.40
CA THR A 127 7.73 6.19 -19.05
C THR A 127 6.80 6.70 -20.15
N SER A 128 6.84 6.07 -21.33
CA SER A 128 6.06 6.53 -22.48
C SER A 128 4.54 6.45 -22.24
N GLY A 129 3.83 7.51 -22.64
CA GLY A 129 2.37 7.60 -22.47
C GLY A 129 1.91 7.74 -21.01
N ARG A 130 2.81 8.07 -20.09
CA ARG A 130 2.50 8.40 -18.69
C ARG A 130 2.85 9.86 -18.42
N SER A 131 2.14 10.46 -17.49
CA SER A 131 2.46 11.77 -16.93
C SER A 131 2.54 11.60 -15.42
N GLY A 132 3.67 11.95 -14.81
CA GLY A 132 3.74 12.02 -13.36
C GLY A 132 2.83 13.13 -12.84
N ASN A 133 2.13 12.85 -11.74
CA ASN A 133 1.08 13.71 -11.23
C ASN A 133 1.12 13.81 -9.70
N PHE A 134 1.24 15.03 -9.18
CA PHE A 134 1.22 15.28 -7.73
C PHE A 134 -0.07 14.80 -7.05
N TYR A 135 -1.21 14.78 -7.76
CA TYR A 135 -2.45 14.23 -7.21
C TYR A 135 -2.35 12.72 -6.99
N ASP A 136 -1.62 12.01 -7.85
CA ASP A 136 -1.47 10.56 -7.75
C ASP A 136 -0.49 10.19 -6.60
N VAL A 137 0.57 10.99 -6.37
CA VAL A 137 1.36 10.94 -5.11
C VAL A 137 0.44 11.09 -3.88
N GLY A 138 -0.50 12.04 -3.92
CA GLY A 138 -1.43 12.28 -2.82
C GLY A 138 -2.33 11.07 -2.55
N ILE A 139 -2.81 10.40 -3.61
CA ILE A 139 -3.63 9.19 -3.50
C ILE A 139 -2.79 8.03 -2.92
N ASP A 140 -1.59 7.80 -3.45
CA ASP A 140 -0.63 6.81 -2.96
C ASP A 140 -0.37 6.98 -1.46
N LEU A 141 -0.06 8.21 -1.03
CA LEU A 141 0.16 8.55 0.37
C LEU A 141 -1.08 8.36 1.23
N SER A 142 -2.27 8.72 0.74
CA SER A 142 -3.51 8.52 1.48
C SER A 142 -3.79 7.04 1.75
N GLY A 143 -3.55 6.18 0.76
CA GLY A 143 -3.65 4.73 0.91
C GLY A 143 -2.64 4.20 1.93
N ALA A 144 -1.37 4.55 1.75
CA ALA A 144 -0.29 4.19 2.65
C ALA A 144 -0.54 4.61 4.10
N MET A 145 -0.96 5.86 4.33
CA MET A 145 -1.26 6.39 5.66
C MET A 145 -2.43 5.65 6.30
N LEU A 146 -3.49 5.34 5.54
CA LEU A 146 -4.61 4.54 6.04
C LEU A 146 -4.12 3.13 6.43
N GLY A 147 -3.31 2.50 5.60
CA GLY A 147 -2.73 1.19 5.88
C GLY A 147 -1.90 1.17 7.17
N VAL A 148 -0.99 2.12 7.32
CA VAL A 148 -0.17 2.28 8.54
C VAL A 148 -1.06 2.53 9.76
N ALA A 149 -2.07 3.40 9.65
CA ALA A 149 -2.98 3.71 10.75
C ALA A 149 -3.80 2.48 11.17
N THR A 150 -4.37 1.75 10.22
CA THR A 150 -5.12 0.52 10.48
C THR A 150 -4.25 -0.51 11.19
N ALA A 151 -3.04 -0.78 10.69
CA ALA A 151 -2.13 -1.75 11.30
C ALA A 151 -1.68 -1.33 12.72
N PHE A 152 -1.45 -0.03 12.93
CA PHE A 152 -1.12 0.55 14.22
C PHE A 152 -2.26 0.36 15.23
N LEU A 153 -3.50 0.72 14.86
CA LEU A 153 -4.67 0.60 15.72
C LEU A 153 -4.95 -0.87 16.10
N VAL A 154 -4.88 -1.80 15.14
CA VAL A 154 -5.04 -3.24 15.41
C VAL A 154 -3.96 -3.74 16.39
N THR A 155 -2.73 -3.25 16.27
CA THR A 155 -1.63 -3.64 17.16
C THR A 155 -1.83 -3.09 18.58
N LEU A 156 -2.39 -1.89 18.72
CA LEU A 156 -2.76 -1.33 20.03
C LEU A 156 -3.85 -2.17 20.71
N SER A 157 -4.97 -2.42 20.00
CA SER A 157 -6.09 -3.19 20.56
C SER A 157 -5.70 -4.62 20.97
N ARG A 158 -4.75 -5.25 20.25
CA ARG A 158 -4.24 -6.58 20.63
C ARG A 158 -3.39 -6.55 21.89
N LYS A 159 -2.65 -5.47 22.15
CA LYS A 159 -1.86 -5.31 23.38
C LYS A 159 -2.73 -5.08 24.59
N GLU A 160 -3.73 -4.20 24.47
CA GLU A 160 -4.71 -3.93 25.55
C GLU A 160 -5.43 -5.21 25.98
N LYS A 161 -5.88 -6.04 25.01
CA LYS A 161 -6.50 -7.34 25.30
C LYS A 161 -5.54 -8.30 26.02
N ALA A 162 -4.28 -8.37 25.59
CA ALA A 162 -3.29 -9.25 26.22
C ALA A 162 -2.96 -8.82 27.66
N GLU A 163 -2.88 -7.52 27.92
CA GLU A 163 -2.67 -6.97 29.26
C GLU A 163 -3.87 -7.28 30.18
N HIS A 164 -5.10 -7.10 29.68
CA HIS A 164 -6.31 -7.37 30.45
C HIS A 164 -6.49 -8.87 30.79
N SER A 165 -6.22 -9.78 29.84
CA SER A 165 -6.27 -11.23 30.09
C SER A 165 -5.16 -11.74 31.01
N SER A 166 -4.05 -11.01 31.16
CA SER A 166 -2.98 -11.38 32.10
C SER A 166 -3.23 -10.90 33.54
N ALA A 167 -4.21 -10.01 33.74
CA ALA A 167 -4.57 -9.44 35.03
C ALA A 167 -5.78 -10.14 35.70
N SER A 168 -6.49 -11.01 34.97
CA SER A 168 -7.60 -11.85 35.44
C SER A 168 -7.13 -13.26 35.76
#